data_AF-A0A7V9I4Y2-F1
#
_entry.id   AF-A0A7V9I4Y2-F1
#
_cell.length_a   1.000
_cell.length_b   1.000
_cell.length_c   1.000
_cell.angle_alpha   90.00
_cell.angle_beta   90.00
_cell.angle_gamma   90.00
#
_symmetry.space_group_name_H-M   'P 1'
#
loop_
_entity.id
_entity.type
_entity.pdbx_description
1 polymer ?
#
loop_
_entity_poly.entity_id
_entity_poly.type
_entity_poly.pdbx_seq_one_letter_code
_entity_poly.pdbx_strand_id
1 'polypeptide(L)'
;MQLYQAEWCPHSHRVRQRLTELGLDFTARQVPADPGERADLERVAGTNEIPVLLPDSGEPVAGEEEILAYLERFEERPDAGRHRAKAREEVPTFEELIR
;
A
#
# COMPACT_ATOMS: atom_id res chain seq x y z
N MET A 1 1.45 -8.84 -8.19
CA MET A 1 0.45 -7.93 -7.58
C MET A 1 0.61 -6.50 -8.08
N GLN A 2 -0.45 -5.68 -8.02
CA GLN A 2 -0.44 -4.26 -8.35
C GLN A 2 -0.99 -3.42 -7.19
N LEU A 3 -0.40 -2.26 -6.91
CA LEU A 3 -0.88 -1.35 -5.85
C LEU A 3 -1.23 0.00 -6.47
N TYR A 4 -2.52 0.35 -6.46
CA TYR A 4 -2.99 1.69 -6.81
C TYR A 4 -2.74 2.63 -5.64
N GLN A 5 -1.92 3.64 -5.89
CA GLN A 5 -1.28 4.44 -4.85
C GLN A 5 -0.86 5.82 -5.35
N ALA A 6 -0.54 6.70 -4.42
CA ALA A 6 0.25 7.90 -4.68
C ALA A 6 1.35 8.10 -3.62
N GLU A 7 2.46 8.74 -4.01
CA GLU A 7 3.62 8.92 -3.13
C GLU A 7 3.36 9.85 -1.93
N TRP A 8 2.44 10.79 -2.10
CA TRP A 8 2.01 11.70 -1.04
C TRP A 8 1.07 11.05 -0.01
N CYS A 9 0.53 9.86 -0.30
CA CYS A 9 -0.49 9.23 0.53
C CYS A 9 0.15 8.45 1.69
N PRO A 10 -0.06 8.86 2.97
CA PRO A 10 0.47 8.17 4.14
C PRO A 10 0.02 6.70 4.21
N HIS A 11 -1.25 6.44 3.90
CA HIS A 11 -1.80 5.09 3.91
C HIS A 11 -1.16 4.17 2.88
N SER A 12 -0.94 4.70 1.68
CA SER A 12 -0.23 3.97 0.64
C SER A 12 1.22 3.72 1.02
N HIS A 13 1.88 4.67 1.70
CA HIS A 13 3.24 4.48 2.21
C HIS A 13 3.32 3.30 3.19
N ARG A 14 2.39 3.20 4.15
CA ARG A 14 2.36 2.08 5.11
C ARG A 14 2.22 0.72 4.42
N VAL A 15 1.37 0.63 3.40
CA VAL A 15 1.24 -0.60 2.59
C VAL A 15 2.53 -0.91 1.83
N ARG A 16 3.18 0.08 1.19
CA ARG A 16 4.47 -0.14 0.50
C ARG A 16 5.58 -0.57 1.45
N GLN A 17 5.61 -0.01 2.65
CA GLN A 17 6.52 -0.44 3.70
C GLN A 17 6.25 -1.90 4.07
N ARG A 18 4.99 -2.29 4.26
CA ARG A 18 4.63 -3.69 4.57
C ARG A 18 5.03 -4.65 3.46
N LEU A 19 4.79 -4.30 2.20
CA LEU A 19 5.23 -5.11 1.05
C LEU A 19 6.76 -5.29 1.03
N THR A 20 7.51 -4.25 1.41
CA THR A 20 8.98 -4.31 1.56
C THR A 20 9.40 -5.28 2.67
N GLU A 21 8.75 -5.21 3.83
CA GLU A 21 8.97 -6.10 4.99
C GLU A 21 8.63 -7.57 4.69
N LEU A 22 7.74 -7.82 3.73
CA LEU A 22 7.39 -9.16 3.27
C LEU A 22 8.27 -9.61 2.08
N GLY A 23 9.05 -8.71 1.49
CA GLY A 23 9.83 -8.99 0.29
C GLY A 23 8.98 -9.32 -0.93
N LEU A 24 7.77 -8.74 -1.02
CA LEU A 24 6.83 -9.00 -2.10
C LEU A 24 6.98 -7.98 -3.22
N ASP A 25 7.21 -8.47 -4.43
CA ASP A 25 7.25 -7.64 -5.63
C ASP A 25 5.85 -7.17 -6.01
N PHE A 26 5.75 -5.89 -6.38
CA PHE A 26 4.51 -5.29 -6.85
C PHE A 26 4.77 -4.24 -7.94
N THR A 27 3.77 -4.04 -8.80
CA THR A 27 3.76 -2.89 -9.71
C THR A 27 3.02 -1.74 -9.04
N ALA A 28 3.70 -0.60 -8.88
CA ALA A 28 3.05 0.64 -8.45
C ALA A 28 2.21 1.21 -9.60
N ARG A 29 0.90 1.41 -9.35
CA ARG A 29 -0.04 2.07 -10.26
C ARG A 29 -0.34 3.46 -9.71
N GLN A 30 0.18 4.49 -10.37
CA GLN A 30 -0.07 5.88 -9.98
C GLN A 30 -1.53 6.23 -10.28
N VAL A 31 -2.12 7.07 -9.42
CA VAL A 31 -3.46 7.63 -9.63
C VAL A 31 -3.40 9.15 -9.73
N PRO A 32 -4.36 9.79 -10.43
CA PRO A 32 -4.59 11.23 -10.35
C PRO A 32 -4.71 11.73 -8.91
N ALA A 33 -4.26 12.96 -8.66
CA ALA A 33 -4.37 13.58 -7.34
C ALA A 33 -5.84 13.75 -6.93
N ASP A 34 -6.68 14.23 -7.85
CA ASP A 34 -8.13 14.36 -7.65
C ASP A 34 -8.82 12.98 -7.72
N PRO A 35 -9.51 12.52 -6.65
CA PRO A 35 -10.30 11.29 -6.68
C PRO A 35 -11.34 11.23 -7.81
N GLY A 36 -11.89 12.37 -8.23
CA GLY A 36 -12.86 12.45 -9.33
C GLY A 36 -12.28 12.07 -10.70
N GLU A 37 -10.95 12.14 -10.85
CA GLU A 37 -10.25 11.78 -12.09
C GLU A 37 -9.80 10.30 -12.12
N ARG A 38 -10.01 9.55 -11.04
CA ARG A 38 -9.53 8.16 -10.90
C ARG A 38 -10.48 7.13 -11.53
N ALA A 39 -10.99 7.41 -12.73
CA ALA A 39 -11.96 6.56 -13.44
C ALA A 39 -11.45 5.12 -13.66
N ASP A 40 -10.15 4.94 -13.90
CA ASP A 40 -9.56 3.62 -14.04
C ASP A 40 -9.57 2.82 -12.73
N LEU A 41 -9.35 3.49 -11.59
CA LEU A 41 -9.40 2.85 -10.28
C LEU A 41 -10.84 2.43 -9.94
N GLU A 42 -11.79 3.34 -10.15
CA GLU A 42 -13.22 3.08 -9.98
C GLU A 42 -13.67 1.86 -10.81
N ARG A 43 -13.24 1.79 -12.08
CA ARG A 43 -13.58 0.68 -12.97
C ARG A 43 -13.01 -0.66 -12.50
N VAL A 44 -11.82 -0.70 -11.90
CA VAL A 44 -11.18 -1.97 -11.50
C VAL A 44 -11.50 -2.40 -10.07
N ALA A 45 -11.83 -1.46 -9.19
CA ALA A 45 -11.96 -1.71 -7.75
C ALA A 45 -13.30 -1.24 -7.15
N GLY A 46 -14.16 -0.55 -7.90
CA GLY A 46 -15.44 -0.02 -7.40
C GLY A 46 -15.29 1.07 -6.35
N THR A 47 -14.14 1.73 -6.31
CA THR A 47 -13.82 2.86 -5.43
C THR A 47 -12.82 3.75 -6.12
N ASN A 48 -12.77 5.03 -5.73
CA ASN A 48 -11.74 5.98 -6.13
C ASN A 48 -10.77 6.31 -4.98
N GLU A 49 -10.90 5.64 -3.83
CA GLU A 49 -10.01 5.83 -2.68
C GLU A 49 -8.74 4.97 -2.80
N ILE A 50 -7.64 5.47 -2.26
CA ILE A 50 -6.35 4.76 -2.23
C ILE A 50 -5.89 4.55 -0.78
N PRO A 51 -5.14 3.47 -0.48
CA PRO A 51 -4.62 2.46 -1.40
C PRO A 51 -5.63 1.37 -1.81
N VAL A 52 -5.38 0.75 -2.97
CA VAL A 52 -6.03 -0.51 -3.39
C VAL A 52 -4.99 -1.51 -3.91
N LEU A 53 -4.97 -2.72 -3.34
CA LEU A 53 -4.13 -3.83 -3.79
C LEU A 53 -4.94 -4.74 -4.72
N LEU A 54 -4.46 -4.91 -5.96
CA LEU A 54 -4.93 -5.95 -6.87
C LEU A 54 -3.96 -7.14 -6.79
N PRO A 55 -4.36 -8.26 -6.21
CA PRO A 55 -3.54 -9.45 -6.22
C PRO A 55 -3.48 -10.11 -7.59
N ASP A 56 -2.55 -11.06 -7.78
CA ASP A 56 -2.44 -11.80 -9.04
C ASP A 56 -3.65 -12.75 -9.26
N SER A 57 -4.33 -13.12 -8.17
CA SER A 57 -5.59 -13.85 -8.18
C SER A 57 -6.46 -13.42 -7.00
N GLY A 58 -7.77 -13.31 -7.25
CA GLY A 58 -8.76 -12.90 -6.25
C GLY A 58 -9.27 -11.48 -6.48
N GLU A 59 -10.13 -11.03 -5.57
CA GLU A 59 -10.77 -9.72 -5.64
C GLU A 59 -9.80 -8.59 -5.22
N PRO A 60 -10.01 -7.35 -5.70
CA PRO A 60 -9.33 -6.16 -5.20
C PRO A 60 -9.53 -5.99 -3.68
N VAL A 61 -8.50 -5.54 -2.99
CA VAL A 61 -8.54 -5.22 -1.56
C VAL A 61 -8.32 -3.73 -1.39
N ALA A 62 -9.35 -3.01 -0.96
CA ALA A 62 -9.34 -1.55 -0.81
C ALA A 62 -9.20 -1.16 0.67
N GLY A 63 -8.43 -0.11 0.94
CA GLY A 63 -8.20 0.38 2.30
C GLY A 63 -6.92 -0.15 2.93
N GLU A 64 -6.26 0.69 3.73
CA GLU A 64 -4.99 0.34 4.40
C GLU A 64 -5.15 -0.89 5.29
N GLU A 65 -6.16 -0.89 6.17
CA GLU A 65 -6.34 -1.93 7.19
C GLU A 65 -6.63 -3.29 6.56
N GLU A 66 -7.52 -3.33 5.57
CA GLU A 66 -7.90 -4.51 4.82
C GLU A 66 -6.71 -5.07 4.03
N ILE A 67 -5.91 -4.19 3.41
CA ILE A 67 -4.69 -4.61 2.72
C ILE A 67 -3.68 -5.17 3.71
N LEU A 68 -3.47 -4.53 4.86
CA LEU A 68 -2.54 -5.05 5.87
C LEU A 68 -2.99 -6.41 6.40
N ALA A 69 -4.28 -6.59 6.69
CA ALA A 69 -4.87 -7.87 7.09
C ALA A 69 -4.70 -8.93 5.99
N TYR A 70 -4.94 -8.58 4.73
CA TYR A 70 -4.69 -9.46 3.59
C TYR A 70 -3.23 -9.91 3.51
N LEU A 71 -2.29 -9.02 3.84
CA LEU A 71 -0.86 -9.28 3.77
C LEU A 71 -0.34 -10.13 4.94
N GLU A 72 -1.10 -10.34 6.02
CA GLU A 72 -0.70 -11.17 7.17
C GLU A 72 -0.47 -12.65 6.81
N ARG A 73 -1.03 -13.10 5.69
CA ARG A 73 -0.86 -14.48 5.20
C ARG A 73 0.52 -14.77 4.59
N PHE A 74 1.36 -13.76 4.42
CA PHE A 74 2.71 -13.91 3.87
C PHE A 74 3.75 -13.84 5.00
N GLU A 75 4.82 -14.61 4.86
CA GLU A 75 5.90 -14.63 5.84
C GLU A 75 6.81 -13.40 5.73
N GLU A 76 7.24 -12.87 6.88
CA GLU A 76 8.25 -11.80 6.90
C GLU A 76 9.61 -12.31 6.42
N ARG A 77 10.33 -11.45 5.70
CA ARG A 77 11.74 -11.70 5.40
C ARG A 77 12.61 -11.53 6.66
N PRO A 78 13.78 -12.18 6.76
CA PRO A 78 14.63 -12.12 7.97
C PRO A 78 15.04 -10.71 8.42
N ASP A 79 15.08 -9.74 7.50
CA ASP A 79 15.47 -8.36 7.75
C ASP A 79 14.30 -7.37 7.88
N ALA A 80 13.05 -7.83 7.99
CA ALA A 80 11.84 -6.98 8.14
C ALA A 80 11.97 -5.95 9.28
N GLY A 81 12.51 -6.36 10.44
CA GLY A 81 12.74 -5.46 11.57
C GLY A 81 13.72 -4.32 11.26
N ARG A 82 14.71 -4.53 10.38
CA ARG A 82 15.66 -3.50 9.95
C ARG A 82 14.99 -2.48 9.04
N HIS A 83 14.08 -2.92 8.16
CA HIS A 83 13.27 -2.02 7.34
C HIS A 83 12.38 -1.11 8.20
N ARG A 84 11.71 -1.66 9.22
CA ARG A 84 10.91 -0.87 10.18
C ARG A 84 11.75 0.18 10.91
N ALA A 85 12.94 -0.20 11.38
CA ALA A 85 13.86 0.73 12.02
C ALA A 85 14.31 1.85 11.07
N LYS A 86 14.60 1.51 9.80
CA LYS A 86 15.02 2.51 8.81
C LYS A 86 13.90 3.47 8.42
N ALA A 87 12.68 2.97 8.29
CA ALA A 87 11.51 3.82 7.99
C ALA A 87 11.29 4.88 9.07
N ARG A 88 11.41 4.50 10.35
CA ARG A 88 11.32 5.43 11.50
C ARG A 88 12.40 6.51 11.50
N GLU A 89 13.61 6.15 11.09
CA GLU A 89 14.76 7.06 11.02
C GLU A 89 14.60 8.07 9.87
N GLU A 90 14.25 7.58 8.68
CA GLU A 90 14.30 8.36 7.44
C GLU A 90 12.99 9.11 7.13
N VAL A 91 11.85 8.57 7.55
CA VAL A 91 10.53 9.10 7.19
C VAL A 91 9.60 9.25 8.40
N PRO A 92 10.02 9.98 9.46
CA PRO A 92 9.24 10.12 10.69
C PRO A 92 7.87 10.77 10.47
N THR A 93 7.75 11.64 9.45
CA THR A 93 6.53 12.40 9.15
C THR A 93 5.34 11.51 8.80
N PHE A 94 5.53 10.37 8.13
CA PHE A 94 4.42 9.47 7.82
C PHE A 94 3.92 8.69 9.03
N GLU A 95 4.80 8.33 9.98
CA GLU A 95 4.36 7.71 11.24
C GLU A 95 3.52 8.68 12.09
N GLU A 96 3.83 9.98 12.04
CA GLU A 96 3.10 11.00 12.78
C GLU A 96 1.70 11.27 12.21
N LEU A 97 1.51 11.13 10.89
CA LEU A 97 0.24 11.40 10.21
C LEU A 97 -0.82 10.30 10.35
N ILE A 98 -0.42 9.08 10.71
CA ILE A 98 -1.31 7.89 10.78
C ILE A 98 -1.64 7.53 12.25
N ARG A 99 -1.20 8.35 13.21
CA ARG A 99 -1.46 8.16 14.65
C ARG A 99 -2.85 8.59 15.11
#